data_AF-A0A378TX81-F1
#
_entry.id   AF-A0A378TX81-F1
#
_cell.length_a   1.000
_cell.length_b   1.000
_cell.length_c   1.000
_cell.angle_alpha   90.00
_cell.angle_beta   90.00
_cell.angle_gamma   90.00
#
_symmetry.space_group_name_H-M   'P 1'
#
loop_
_entity.id
_entity.type
_entity.pdbx_description
1 polymer ?
#
loop_
_entity_poly.entity_id
_entity_poly.type
_entity_poly.pdbx_seq_one_letter_code
_entity_poly.pdbx_strand_id
1 'polypeptide(L)' 'MTIKVLIVDDHELVRMGISRMLGDDPDIEVLGKQAVARRQW' A
#
# COMPACT_ATOMS: atom_id res chain seq x y z
N MET A 1 11.77 -11.49 -9.85
CA MET A 1 12.30 -11.42 -8.46
C MET A 1 11.33 -10.53 -7.74
N THR A 2 10.65 -11.02 -6.70
CA THR A 2 9.46 -10.33 -6.19
C THR A 2 9.80 -9.21 -5.20
N ILE A 3 9.32 -8.01 -5.47
CA ILE A 3 9.40 -6.84 -4.59
C ILE A 3 8.20 -6.87 -3.64
N LYS A 4 8.47 -6.86 -2.33
CA LYS A 4 7.45 -6.90 -1.29
C LYS A 4 7.15 -5.51 -0.77
N VAL A 5 5.88 -5.13 -0.79
CA VAL A 5 5.44 -3.76 -0.49
C VAL A 5 4.41 -3.74 0.63
N LEU A 6 4.54 -2.79 1.55
CA LEU A 6 3.52 -2.41 2.52
C LEU A 6 2.99 -1.01 2.16
N ILE A 7 1.68 -0.87 2.05
CA ILE A 7 1.06 0.43 1.76
C ILE A 7 0.61 1.06 3.09
N VAL A 8 1.13 2.25 3.39
CA VAL A 8 0.78 3.01 4.60
C VAL A 8 0.32 4.41 4.19
N ASP A 9 -0.96 4.71 4.43
CA ASP A 9 -1.58 6.01 4.11
C ASP A 9 -2.78 6.22 5.04
N ASP A 10 -3.09 7.44 5.45
CA ASP A 10 -4.23 7.73 6.33
C ASP A 10 -5.59 7.68 5.62
N HIS A 11 -5.62 7.58 4.29
CA HIS A 11 -6.83 7.56 3.47
C HIS A 11 -7.09 6.21 2.80
N GLU A 12 -8.27 5.65 3.04
CA GLU A 12 -8.65 4.34 2.49
C GLU A 12 -8.70 4.29 0.96
N LEU A 13 -9.26 5.34 0.33
CA LEU A 13 -9.36 5.43 -1.13
C LEU A 13 -7.98 5.37 -1.81
N VAL A 14 -6.99 6.04 -1.24
CA VAL A 14 -5.61 6.05 -1.74
C VAL A 14 -5.01 4.65 -1.65
N ARG A 15 -5.17 3.95 -0.51
CA ARG A 15 -4.67 2.57 -0.36
C ARG A 15 -5.32 1.61 -1.34
N MET A 16 -6.62 1.74 -1.59
CA MET A 16 -7.32 0.90 -2.57
C MET A 16 -6.83 1.16 -4.00
N GLY A 17 -6.68 2.42 -4.39
CA GLY A 17 -6.17 2.80 -5.71
C GLY A 17 -4.76 2.28 -5.96
N ILE A 18 -3.85 2.49 -5.00
CA ILE A 18 -2.46 2.02 -5.11
C ILE A 18 -2.41 0.48 -5.17
N SER A 19 -3.13 -0.24 -4.31
CA SER A 19 -3.18 -1.70 -4.38
C SER A 19 -3.69 -2.22 -5.73
N ARG A 20 -4.70 -1.57 -6.32
CA ARG A 20 -5.22 -1.92 -7.64
C ARG A 20 -4.14 -1.78 -8.70
N MET A 21 -3.47 -0.63 -8.74
CA MET A 21 -2.42 -0.33 -9.73
C MET A 21 -1.21 -1.26 -9.59
N LEU A 22 -0.77 -1.55 -8.37
CA LEU A 22 0.35 -2.45 -8.12
C LEU A 22 0.02 -3.93 -8.38
N GLY A 23 -1.26 -4.31 -8.28
CA GLY A 23 -1.71 -5.68 -8.57
C GLY A 23 -1.61 -6.08 -10.04
N ASP A 24 -1.42 -5.12 -10.94
CA ASP A 24 -1.21 -5.37 -12.37
C ASP A 24 0.26 -5.73 -12.70
N ASP A 25 1.19 -5.59 -11.75
CA ASP A 25 2.61 -5.93 -11.91
C ASP A 25 2.94 -7.30 -11.27
N PRO A 26 3.34 -8.31 -12.06
CA PRO A 26 3.58 -9.67 -11.57
C PRO A 26 4.82 -9.81 -10.67
N ASP A 27 5.73 -8.83 -10.67
CA ASP A 27 6.90 -8.83 -9.79
C ASP A 27 6.62 -8.14 -8.45
N ILE A 28 5.40 -7.64 -8.20
CA ILE A 28 5.04 -6.93 -6.96
C ILE A 28 4.07 -7.74 -6.10
N GLU A 29 4.40 -7.88 -4.81
CA GLU A 29 3.55 -8.52 -3.79
C GLU A 29 3.19 -7.51 -2.69
N VAL A 30 1.90 -7.18 -2.56
CA VAL A 30 1.40 -6.32 -1.49
C VAL A 30 1.11 -7.17 -0.24
N LEU A 31 1.92 -7.00 0.80
CA LEU A 31 1.79 -7.77 2.05
C LEU A 31 0.67 -7.24 2.97
N GLY A 32 0.24 -5.99 2.78
CA GLY A 32 -0.79 -5.38 3.61
C GLY A 32 -1.04 -3.90 3.32
N LYS A 33 -2.11 -3.38 3.93
CA LYS A 33 -2.54 -1.96 3.89
C LYS A 33 -2.80 -1.49 5.30
N GLN A 34 -2.20 -0.39 5.72
CA GLN A 34 -2.37 0.15 7.08
C GLN A 34 -2.55 1.67 7.07
N ALA A 35 -3.22 2.20 8.10
CA ALA A 35 -3.32 3.65 8.31
C ALA A 35 -2.01 4.20 8.90
N VAL A 36 -1.63 5.42 8.50
CA VAL A 36 -0.58 6.17 9.20
C VAL A 36 -1.08 6.58 10.58
N ALA A 37 -0.33 6.22 11.62
CA ALA A 37 -0.49 6.87 12.92
C ALA A 37 0.02 8.30 12.79
N ARG A 38 -0.88 9.29 12.78
CA ARG A 38 -0.47 10.70 12.80
C ARG A 38 0.27 10.98 14.11
N ARG A 39 1.58 11.22 14.01
CA ARG A 39 2.37 11.75 15.11
C ARG A 39 1.91 13.19 15.32
N GLN A 40 1.15 13.43 16.39
CA GLN A 40 0.75 14.78 16.78
C GLN A 40 1.98 15.50 17.33
N TRP A 41 2.56 16.38 16.53
CA TRP A 41 3.43 17.48 16.94
C TRP A 41 2.90 18.74 16.28
#